data_AF-A0A7V5BYJ2-F1
#
_entry.id   AF-A0A7V5BYJ2-F1
#
_cell.length_a   1.000
_cell.length_b   1.000
_cell.length_c   1.000
_cell.angle_alpha   90.00
_cell.angle_beta   90.00
_cell.angle_gamma   90.00
#
_symmetry.space_group_name_H-M   'P 1'
#
loop_
_entity.id
_entity.type
_entity.pdbx_description
1 polymer ?
#
loop_
_entity_poly.entity_id
_entity_poly.type
_entity_poly.pdbx_seq_one_letter_code
_entity_poly.pdbx_strand_id
1 'polypeptide(L)'
;MRGPEPLDLGELDAVVRARLDQAYEAREAAIRDCRQIIRSSANAIRALHRGETAAAEGLLAEAEALVEETNRVLAGHPELRAGGFVWDAVKEYAEARLTEALLTGRPLPLPDELGIDVVPYLKGLGEAVGELRRRLLDELRTGELASARAVFEQMEAIYDLLASLDYPDGMTAGLRRTTDVARSLIERSRADLTTTAVQDRLRRRLSEVVERLGDG
;
A
#
# COMPACT_ATOMS: atom_id res chain seq x y z
N MET A 1 -42.15 -33.06 -44.77
CA MET A 1 -41.72 -32.57 -43.44
C MET A 1 -41.48 -31.08 -43.58
N ARG A 2 -42.21 -30.22 -42.84
CA ARG A 2 -41.84 -28.80 -42.75
C ARG A 2 -40.52 -28.73 -42.00
N GLY A 3 -39.53 -28.03 -42.58
CA GLY A 3 -38.27 -27.76 -41.89
C GLY A 3 -38.52 -26.97 -40.60
N PRO A 4 -37.58 -26.98 -39.65
CA PRO A 4 -37.72 -26.20 -38.43
C PRO A 4 -37.95 -24.73 -38.77
N GLU A 5 -38.80 -24.06 -37.98
CA GLU A 5 -39.01 -22.62 -38.10
C GLU A 5 -37.67 -21.86 -37.97
N PRO A 6 -37.52 -20.71 -38.66
CA PRO A 6 -36.32 -19.90 -38.56
C PRO A 6 -36.09 -19.44 -37.12
N LEU A 7 -34.85 -19.58 -36.65
CA LEU A 7 -34.44 -19.19 -35.31
C LEU A 7 -34.52 -17.67 -35.15
N ASP A 8 -35.44 -17.19 -34.29
CA ASP A 8 -35.50 -15.80 -33.85
C ASP A 8 -34.59 -15.58 -32.64
N LEU A 9 -33.63 -14.68 -32.78
CA LEU A 9 -32.66 -14.32 -31.75
C LEU A 9 -32.86 -12.89 -31.22
N GLY A 10 -33.91 -12.18 -31.62
CA GLY A 10 -34.10 -10.77 -31.30
C GLY A 10 -34.17 -10.48 -29.80
N GLU A 11 -34.92 -11.28 -29.05
CA GLU A 11 -35.03 -11.14 -27.58
C GLU A 11 -33.70 -11.45 -26.88
N LEU A 12 -32.98 -12.49 -27.35
CA LEU A 12 -31.67 -12.85 -26.82
C LEU A 12 -30.65 -11.72 -27.05
N ASP A 13 -30.60 -11.16 -28.27
CA ASP A 13 -29.70 -10.04 -28.61
C ASP A 13 -29.97 -8.82 -27.71
N ALA A 14 -31.25 -8.45 -27.53
CA ALA A 14 -31.64 -7.33 -26.68
C ALA A 14 -31.19 -7.51 -25.22
N VAL A 15 -31.44 -8.70 -24.64
CA VAL A 15 -31.06 -9.01 -23.25
C VAL A 15 -29.54 -9.04 -23.07
N VAL A 16 -28.81 -9.65 -24.01
CA VAL A 16 -27.35 -9.76 -23.93
C VAL A 16 -26.69 -8.38 -24.07
N ARG A 17 -27.13 -7.55 -25.04
CA ARG A 17 -26.58 -6.20 -25.21
C ARG A 17 -26.81 -5.33 -23.98
N ALA A 18 -28.05 -5.28 -23.47
CA ALA A 18 -28.37 -4.48 -22.30
C ALA A 18 -27.47 -4.82 -21.09
N ARG A 19 -27.19 -6.11 -20.84
CA ARG A 19 -26.30 -6.53 -19.76
C ARG A 19 -24.83 -6.17 -20.01
N LEU A 20 -24.34 -6.36 -21.23
CA LEU A 20 -22.96 -6.04 -21.58
C LEU A 20 -22.69 -4.54 -21.58
N ASP A 21 -23.65 -3.74 -22.06
CA ASP A 21 -23.54 -2.28 -22.08
C ASP A 21 -23.50 -1.71 -20.65
N GLN A 22 -24.36 -2.21 -19.74
CA GLN A 22 -24.32 -1.84 -18.31
C GLN A 22 -22.96 -2.18 -17.67
N ALA A 23 -22.45 -3.40 -17.88
CA ALA A 23 -21.15 -3.80 -17.35
C ALA A 23 -20.00 -2.97 -17.96
N TYR A 24 -20.09 -2.64 -19.25
CA TYR A 24 -19.10 -1.81 -19.93
C TYR A 24 -19.05 -0.38 -19.37
N GLU A 25 -20.21 0.25 -19.18
CA GLU A 25 -20.31 1.58 -18.58
C GLU A 25 -19.72 1.61 -17.16
N ALA A 26 -20.08 0.63 -16.33
CA ALA A 26 -19.54 0.48 -14.98
C ALA A 26 -18.01 0.29 -14.99
N ARG A 27 -17.50 -0.54 -15.90
CA ARG A 27 -16.06 -0.78 -16.09
C ARG A 27 -15.32 0.50 -16.48
N GLU A 28 -15.82 1.26 -17.45
CA GLU A 28 -15.17 2.49 -17.91
C GLU A 28 -15.19 3.59 -16.84
N ALA A 29 -16.25 3.67 -16.04
CA ALA A 29 -16.28 4.53 -14.86
C ALA A 29 -15.21 4.13 -13.84
N ALA A 30 -15.19 2.86 -13.42
CA ALA A 30 -14.21 2.36 -12.46
C ALA A 30 -12.75 2.55 -12.93
N ILE A 31 -12.44 2.37 -14.21
CA ILE A 31 -11.09 2.59 -14.74
C ILE A 31 -10.64 4.05 -14.59
N ARG A 32 -11.54 5.02 -14.77
CA ARG A 32 -11.22 6.44 -14.58
C ARG A 32 -10.90 6.73 -13.12
N ASP A 33 -11.71 6.21 -12.21
CA ASP A 33 -11.54 6.40 -10.77
C ASP A 33 -10.27 5.72 -10.27
N CYS A 34 -10.00 4.47 -10.68
CA CYS A 34 -8.76 3.73 -10.38
C CYS A 34 -7.51 4.53 -10.75
N ARG A 35 -7.49 5.19 -11.90
CA ARG A 35 -6.36 6.03 -12.31
C ARG A 35 -6.18 7.25 -11.41
N GLN A 36 -7.26 7.83 -10.90
CA GLN A 36 -7.18 8.96 -9.98
C GLN A 36 -6.78 8.50 -8.57
N ILE A 37 -7.31 7.37 -8.09
CA ILE A 37 -6.89 6.72 -6.83
C ILE A 37 -5.37 6.55 -6.81
N ILE A 38 -4.79 5.91 -7.83
CA ILE A 38 -3.34 5.70 -7.92
C ILE A 38 -2.57 7.03 -7.86
N ARG A 39 -3.05 8.07 -8.57
CA ARG A 39 -2.40 9.38 -8.58
C ARG A 39 -2.47 10.05 -7.20
N SER A 40 -3.64 10.09 -6.58
CA SER A 40 -3.85 10.74 -5.29
C SER A 40 -3.08 10.02 -4.19
N SER A 41 -3.09 8.67 -4.17
CA SER A 41 -2.28 7.86 -3.26
C SER A 41 -0.78 8.13 -3.40
N ALA A 42 -0.23 8.09 -4.62
CA ALA A 42 1.18 8.35 -4.85
C ALA A 42 1.57 9.80 -4.46
N ASN A 43 0.70 10.77 -4.71
CA ASN A 43 0.93 12.16 -4.29
C ASN A 43 0.84 12.32 -2.77
N ALA A 44 -0.07 11.61 -2.11
CA ALA A 44 -0.20 11.61 -0.65
C ALA A 44 1.07 11.08 0.01
N ILE A 45 1.59 9.93 -0.43
CA ILE A 45 2.86 9.38 0.07
C ILE A 45 4.00 10.39 -0.09
N ARG A 46 4.10 11.04 -1.25
CA ARG A 46 5.13 12.07 -1.48
C ARG A 46 4.95 13.28 -0.54
N ALA A 47 3.72 13.71 -0.27
CA ALA A 47 3.42 14.81 0.65
C ALA A 47 3.74 14.43 2.10
N LEU A 48 3.42 13.20 2.54
CA LEU A 48 3.76 12.67 3.86
C LEU A 48 5.27 12.73 4.12
N HIS A 49 6.09 12.28 3.18
CA HIS A 49 7.55 12.36 3.31
C HIS A 49 8.12 13.78 3.29
N ARG A 50 7.39 14.75 2.72
CA ARG A 50 7.76 16.17 2.79
C ARG A 50 7.25 16.87 4.06
N GLY A 51 6.49 16.17 4.91
CA GLY A 51 5.84 16.76 6.08
C GLY A 51 4.66 17.68 5.73
N GLU A 52 4.11 17.58 4.51
CA GLU A 52 2.97 18.37 4.04
C GLU A 52 1.64 17.72 4.47
N THR A 53 1.41 17.60 5.78
CA THR A 53 0.31 16.80 6.35
C THR A 53 -1.07 17.18 5.82
N ALA A 54 -1.40 18.47 5.78
CA ALA A 54 -2.71 18.92 5.30
C ALA A 54 -2.96 18.59 3.81
N ALA A 55 -1.89 18.62 2.99
CA ALA A 55 -1.99 18.24 1.59
C ALA A 55 -2.18 16.73 1.44
N ALA A 56 -1.46 15.93 2.25
CA ALA A 56 -1.62 14.48 2.30
C ALA A 56 -3.04 14.08 2.72
N GLU A 57 -3.59 14.70 3.77
CA GLU A 57 -4.97 14.45 4.24
C GLU A 57 -6.01 14.71 3.14
N GLY A 58 -5.90 15.83 2.42
CA GLY A 58 -6.80 16.14 1.31
C GLY A 58 -6.72 15.11 0.17
N LEU A 59 -5.51 14.66 -0.18
CA LEU A 59 -5.29 13.64 -1.21
C LEU A 59 -5.81 12.26 -0.80
N LEU A 60 -5.66 11.89 0.48
CA LEU A 60 -6.18 10.63 1.01
C LEU A 60 -7.71 10.63 1.08
N ALA A 61 -8.33 11.75 1.46
CA ALA A 61 -9.78 11.90 1.43
C ALA A 61 -10.34 11.84 -0.01
N GLU A 62 -9.64 12.41 -0.98
CA GLU A 62 -10.00 12.27 -2.39
C GLU A 62 -9.94 10.81 -2.85
N ALA A 63 -8.86 10.09 -2.50
CA ALA A 63 -8.70 8.69 -2.85
C ALA A 63 -9.78 7.81 -2.19
N GLU A 64 -10.11 8.08 -0.92
CA GLU A 64 -11.19 7.40 -0.18
C GLU A 64 -12.55 7.56 -0.87
N ALA A 65 -12.93 8.80 -1.22
CA ALA A 65 -14.18 9.06 -1.93
C ALA A 65 -14.26 8.33 -3.28
N LEU A 66 -13.13 8.21 -4.00
CA LEU A 66 -13.07 7.49 -5.27
C LEU A 66 -13.15 5.96 -5.08
N VAL A 67 -12.59 5.42 -3.99
CA VAL A 67 -12.73 3.99 -3.63
C VAL A 67 -14.19 3.68 -3.31
N GLU A 68 -14.85 4.52 -2.51
CA GLU A 68 -16.28 4.39 -2.22
C GLU A 68 -17.14 4.44 -3.50
N GLU A 69 -16.85 5.40 -4.38
CA GLU A 69 -17.54 5.52 -5.67
C GLU A 69 -17.32 4.29 -6.56
N THR A 70 -16.07 3.81 -6.67
CA THR A 70 -15.74 2.60 -7.42
C THR A 70 -16.51 1.40 -6.87
N ASN A 71 -16.56 1.24 -5.54
CA ASN A 71 -17.30 0.16 -4.89
C ASN A 71 -18.80 0.22 -5.18
N ARG A 72 -19.37 1.43 -5.21
CA ARG A 72 -20.79 1.70 -5.52
C ARG A 72 -21.11 1.38 -6.98
N VAL A 73 -20.30 1.86 -7.92
CA VAL A 73 -20.47 1.61 -9.37
C VAL A 73 -20.37 0.11 -9.67
N LEU A 74 -19.47 -0.60 -9.01
CA LEU A 74 -19.26 -2.03 -9.21
C LEU A 74 -20.16 -2.92 -8.34
N ALA A 75 -21.10 -2.37 -7.57
CA ALA A 75 -21.95 -3.15 -6.66
C ALA A 75 -22.76 -4.24 -7.39
N GLY A 76 -23.22 -3.96 -8.61
CA GLY A 76 -23.93 -4.91 -9.47
C GLY A 76 -23.03 -5.81 -10.33
N HIS A 77 -21.71 -5.62 -10.28
CA HIS A 77 -20.72 -6.24 -11.15
C HIS A 77 -19.52 -6.80 -10.37
N PRO A 78 -19.72 -7.79 -9.47
CA PRO A 78 -18.66 -8.33 -8.62
C PRO A 78 -17.48 -8.91 -9.41
N GLU A 79 -17.71 -9.41 -10.62
CA GLU A 79 -16.68 -9.87 -11.55
C GLU A 79 -15.69 -8.79 -11.96
N LEU A 80 -16.14 -7.53 -12.00
CA LEU A 80 -15.27 -6.38 -12.31
C LEU A 80 -14.46 -5.93 -11.09
N ARG A 81 -15.01 -6.09 -9.87
CA ARG A 81 -14.29 -5.79 -8.62
C ARG A 81 -13.10 -6.72 -8.40
N ALA A 82 -13.25 -7.99 -8.77
CA ALA A 82 -12.15 -8.96 -8.80
C ALA A 82 -11.15 -8.73 -9.97
N GLY A 83 -11.36 -7.69 -10.78
CA GLY A 83 -10.47 -7.32 -11.87
C GLY A 83 -9.15 -6.72 -11.36
N GLY A 84 -8.04 -7.10 -12.01
CA GLY A 84 -6.69 -6.69 -11.58
C GLY A 84 -6.49 -5.18 -11.47
N PHE A 85 -7.17 -4.37 -12.29
CA PHE A 85 -7.03 -2.90 -12.26
C PHE A 85 -7.60 -2.26 -10.99
N VAL A 86 -8.68 -2.82 -10.43
CA VAL A 86 -9.26 -2.33 -9.16
C VAL A 86 -8.31 -2.70 -8.03
N TRP A 87 -7.85 -3.94 -8.00
CA TRP A 87 -6.90 -4.43 -7.01
C TRP A 87 -5.59 -3.64 -7.00
N ASP A 88 -5.05 -3.30 -8.17
CA ASP A 88 -3.86 -2.45 -8.28
C ASP A 88 -4.12 -1.06 -7.68
N ALA A 89 -5.26 -0.44 -7.98
CA ALA A 89 -5.58 0.90 -7.47
C ALA A 89 -5.81 0.91 -5.95
N VAL A 90 -6.59 -0.03 -5.42
CA VAL A 90 -6.91 -0.08 -3.99
C VAL A 90 -5.72 -0.55 -3.15
N LYS A 91 -4.76 -1.29 -3.73
CA LYS A 91 -3.46 -1.60 -3.12
C LYS A 91 -2.64 -0.33 -2.90
N GLU A 92 -2.53 0.54 -3.91
CA GLU A 92 -1.81 1.82 -3.79
C GLU A 92 -2.49 2.75 -2.75
N TYR A 93 -3.82 2.74 -2.70
CA TYR A 93 -4.58 3.41 -1.64
C TYR A 93 -4.28 2.85 -0.24
N ALA A 94 -4.26 1.52 -0.10
CA ALA A 94 -3.90 0.87 1.14
C ALA A 94 -2.49 1.26 1.59
N GLU A 95 -1.50 1.20 0.70
CA GLU A 95 -0.13 1.63 0.99
C GLU A 95 -0.10 3.07 1.53
N ALA A 96 -0.83 4.00 0.89
CA ALA A 96 -0.87 5.39 1.31
C ALA A 96 -1.50 5.59 2.70
N ARG A 97 -2.66 4.96 2.98
CA ARG A 97 -3.34 5.02 4.29
C ARG A 97 -2.52 4.36 5.40
N LEU A 98 -1.89 3.23 5.11
CA LEU A 98 -1.07 2.51 6.08
C LEU A 98 0.22 3.27 6.37
N THR A 99 0.85 3.86 5.34
CA THR A 99 2.01 4.74 5.50
C THR A 99 1.66 5.95 6.35
N GLU A 100 0.51 6.60 6.11
CA GLU A 100 0.03 7.71 6.94
C GLU A 100 -0.09 7.30 8.42
N ALA A 101 -0.75 6.18 8.70
CA ALA A 101 -0.94 5.68 10.07
C ALA A 101 0.40 5.40 10.75
N LEU A 102 1.32 4.72 10.06
CA LEU A 102 2.65 4.39 10.57
C LEU A 102 3.49 5.63 10.88
N LEU A 103 3.55 6.59 9.94
CA LEU A 103 4.35 7.82 10.10
C LEU A 103 3.78 8.75 11.18
N THR A 104 2.47 8.68 11.45
CA THR A 104 1.81 9.50 12.48
C THR A 104 1.61 8.77 13.81
N GLY A 105 2.04 7.52 13.92
CA GLY A 105 1.88 6.71 15.14
C GLY A 105 0.43 6.37 15.49
N ARG A 106 -0.47 6.36 14.49
CA ARG A 106 -1.87 5.96 14.65
C ARG A 106 -2.01 4.44 14.45
N PRO A 107 -3.05 3.82 15.03
CA PRO A 107 -3.39 2.43 14.73
C PRO A 107 -3.58 2.21 13.23
N LEU A 108 -3.18 1.04 12.73
CA LEU A 108 -3.45 0.67 11.35
C LEU A 108 -4.96 0.47 11.16
N PRO A 109 -5.59 1.12 10.16
CA PRO A 109 -6.99 0.84 9.83
C PRO A 109 -7.11 -0.60 9.30
N LEU A 110 -8.23 -1.25 9.58
CA LEU A 110 -8.56 -2.57 9.07
C LEU A 110 -9.01 -2.51 7.60
N PRO A 111 -8.95 -3.63 6.85
CA PRO A 111 -9.42 -3.68 5.46
C PRO A 111 -10.85 -3.16 5.27
N ASP A 112 -11.76 -3.55 6.17
CA ASP A 112 -13.17 -3.14 6.13
C ASP A 112 -13.34 -1.63 6.39
N GLU A 113 -12.50 -1.03 7.23
CA GLU A 113 -12.50 0.42 7.48
C GLU A 113 -12.01 1.20 6.26
N LEU A 114 -11.20 0.57 5.40
CA LEU A 114 -10.76 1.14 4.13
C LEU A 114 -11.70 0.81 2.96
N GLY A 115 -12.69 -0.08 3.16
CA GLY A 115 -13.59 -0.53 2.11
C GLY A 115 -12.91 -1.36 1.02
N ILE A 116 -11.88 -2.14 1.37
CA ILE A 116 -11.08 -2.91 0.39
C ILE A 116 -10.92 -4.38 0.81
N ASP A 117 -10.64 -5.24 -0.17
CA ASP A 117 -10.38 -6.66 0.08
C ASP A 117 -9.06 -6.88 0.86
N VAL A 118 -8.99 -7.97 1.62
CA VAL A 118 -7.84 -8.34 2.45
C VAL A 118 -6.54 -8.48 1.65
N VAL A 119 -6.61 -9.03 0.44
CA VAL A 119 -5.40 -9.29 -0.37
C VAL A 119 -4.69 -8.00 -0.83
N PRO A 120 -5.35 -7.04 -1.50
CA PRO A 120 -4.71 -5.76 -1.83
C PRO A 120 -4.30 -4.97 -0.59
N TYR A 121 -5.04 -5.07 0.53
CA TYR A 121 -4.63 -4.49 1.81
C TYR A 121 -3.27 -5.03 2.28
N LEU A 122 -3.10 -6.36 2.34
CA LEU A 122 -1.86 -7.00 2.78
C LEU A 122 -0.69 -6.68 1.86
N LYS A 123 -0.95 -6.56 0.56
CA LYS A 123 0.06 -6.14 -0.42
C LYS A 123 0.50 -4.69 -0.19
N GLY A 124 -0.45 -3.77 0.01
CA GLY A 124 -0.15 -2.38 0.35
C GLY A 124 0.61 -2.26 1.68
N LEU A 125 0.27 -3.08 2.67
CA LEU A 125 1.01 -3.16 3.94
C LEU A 125 2.47 -3.58 3.74
N GLY A 126 2.71 -4.55 2.86
CA GLY A 126 4.06 -4.98 2.52
C GLY A 126 4.85 -3.93 1.73
N GLU A 127 4.19 -3.14 0.87
CA GLU A 127 4.82 -2.02 0.15
C GLU A 127 5.15 -0.85 1.09
N ALA A 128 4.31 -0.58 2.10
CA ALA A 128 4.55 0.43 3.14
C ALA A 128 5.84 0.17 3.95
N VAL A 129 6.37 -1.07 3.97
CA VAL A 129 7.71 -1.38 4.52
C VAL A 129 8.82 -0.61 3.79
N GLY A 130 8.64 -0.36 2.47
CA GLY A 130 9.52 0.50 1.69
C GLY A 130 9.51 1.95 2.18
N GLU A 131 8.34 2.47 2.52
CA GLU A 131 8.18 3.83 3.05
C GLU A 131 8.72 3.96 4.49
N LEU A 132 8.56 2.93 5.33
CA LEU A 132 9.24 2.84 6.62
C LEU A 132 10.76 2.83 6.45
N ARG A 133 11.30 2.07 5.49
CA ARG A 133 12.75 2.08 5.20
C ARG A 133 13.22 3.48 4.82
N ARG A 134 12.44 4.21 4.00
CA ARG A 134 12.76 5.59 3.65
C ARG A 134 12.83 6.48 4.90
N ARG A 135 11.83 6.39 5.78
CA ARG A 135 11.84 7.12 7.05
C ARG A 135 13.03 6.75 7.92
N LEU A 136 13.34 5.46 8.05
CA LEU A 136 14.50 4.97 8.80
C LEU A 136 15.79 5.60 8.30
N LEU A 137 16.02 5.63 6.99
CA LEU A 137 17.22 6.22 6.41
C LEU A 137 17.29 7.74 6.66
N ASP A 138 16.17 8.44 6.64
CA ASP A 138 16.11 9.86 6.98
C ASP A 138 16.48 10.12 8.45
N GLU A 139 15.99 9.29 9.39
CA GLU A 139 16.34 9.37 10.82
C GLU A 139 17.81 9.04 11.07
N LEU A 140 18.36 8.04 10.37
CA LEU A 140 19.80 7.73 10.44
C LEU A 140 20.64 8.91 9.93
N ARG A 141 20.19 9.59 8.88
CA ARG A 141 20.88 10.75 8.30
C ARG A 141 20.91 11.95 9.26
N THR A 142 19.88 12.13 10.07
CA THR A 142 19.81 13.20 11.09
C THR A 142 20.46 12.81 12.42
N GLY A 143 20.87 11.55 12.59
CA GLY A 143 21.51 11.04 13.80
C GLY A 143 20.52 10.54 14.86
N GLU A 144 19.23 10.45 14.54
CA GLU A 144 18.15 10.04 15.43
C GLU A 144 18.05 8.51 15.53
N LEU A 145 19.10 7.88 16.08
CA LEU A 145 19.24 6.43 16.16
C LEU A 145 18.09 5.71 16.91
N ALA A 146 17.55 6.34 17.95
CA ALA A 146 16.44 5.78 18.71
C ALA A 146 15.16 5.73 17.86
N SER A 147 14.85 6.81 17.14
CA SER A 147 13.73 6.87 16.19
C SER A 147 13.91 5.83 15.08
N ALA A 148 15.10 5.77 14.48
CA ALA A 148 15.41 4.79 13.44
C ALA A 148 15.23 3.33 13.91
N ARG A 149 15.56 3.02 15.18
CA ARG A 149 15.32 1.69 15.78
C ARG A 149 13.82 1.40 15.93
N ALA A 150 13.04 2.35 16.41
CA ALA A 150 11.59 2.18 16.54
C ALA A 150 10.91 1.95 15.18
N VAL A 151 11.33 2.67 14.14
CA VAL A 151 10.86 2.45 12.77
C VAL A 151 11.25 1.06 12.27
N PHE A 152 12.47 0.60 12.57
CA PHE A 152 12.92 -0.75 12.20
C PHE A 152 12.07 -1.85 12.87
N GLU A 153 11.71 -1.68 14.13
CA GLU A 153 10.84 -2.63 14.86
C GLU A 153 9.44 -2.73 14.21
N GLN A 154 8.88 -1.62 13.71
CA GLN A 154 7.63 -1.64 12.96
C GLN A 154 7.76 -2.44 11.65
N MET A 155 8.89 -2.29 10.93
CA MET A 155 9.15 -3.08 9.72
C MET A 155 9.20 -4.58 10.04
N GLU A 156 9.88 -4.97 11.11
CA GLU A 156 9.97 -6.38 11.54
C GLU A 156 8.59 -6.94 11.91
N ALA A 157 7.78 -6.18 12.67
CA ALA A 157 6.43 -6.60 13.04
C ALA A 157 5.51 -6.83 11.82
N ILE A 158 5.60 -5.98 10.80
CA ILE A 158 4.85 -6.15 9.54
C ILE A 158 5.31 -7.42 8.82
N TYR A 159 6.61 -7.63 8.69
CA TYR A 159 7.15 -8.82 8.04
C TYR A 159 6.77 -10.10 8.78
N ASP A 160 6.84 -10.12 10.11
CA ASP A 160 6.48 -11.29 10.91
C ASP A 160 5.02 -11.67 10.70
N LEU A 161 4.12 -10.68 10.66
CA LEU A 161 2.72 -10.90 10.29
C LEU A 161 2.62 -11.50 8.87
N LEU A 162 3.20 -10.85 7.86
CA LEU A 162 3.12 -11.31 6.47
C LEU A 162 3.74 -12.70 6.25
N ALA A 163 4.80 -13.04 6.98
CA ALA A 163 5.47 -14.33 6.91
C ALA A 163 4.69 -15.45 7.64
N SER A 164 3.86 -15.10 8.62
CA SER A 164 2.99 -16.05 9.33
C SER A 164 1.78 -16.52 8.52
N LEU A 165 1.44 -15.83 7.43
CA LEU A 165 0.29 -16.14 6.59
C LEU A 165 0.61 -17.27 5.59
N ASP A 166 0.45 -18.52 6.03
CA ASP A 166 0.67 -19.71 5.22
C ASP A 166 -0.59 -20.12 4.43
N TYR A 167 -0.85 -19.39 3.33
CA TYR A 167 -1.96 -19.68 2.40
C TYR A 167 -1.44 -19.90 0.97
N PRO A 168 -2.14 -20.71 0.14
CA PRO A 168 -1.75 -20.93 -1.25
C PRO A 168 -1.67 -19.63 -2.06
N ASP A 169 -0.66 -19.51 -2.94
CA ASP A 169 -0.43 -18.31 -3.74
C ASP A 169 -1.63 -17.90 -4.61
N GLY A 170 -2.43 -18.87 -5.06
CA GLY A 170 -3.66 -18.61 -5.83
C GLY A 170 -4.74 -17.88 -5.03
N MET A 171 -4.74 -18.02 -3.70
CA MET A 171 -5.67 -17.31 -2.80
C MET A 171 -5.16 -15.91 -2.44
N THR A 172 -3.85 -15.74 -2.31
CA THR A 172 -3.23 -14.47 -1.89
C THR A 172 -2.73 -13.62 -3.06
N ALA A 173 -2.99 -14.07 -4.29
CA ALA A 173 -2.48 -13.48 -5.53
C ALA A 173 -0.97 -13.19 -5.49
N GLY A 174 -0.18 -14.12 -4.94
CA GLY A 174 1.28 -14.03 -4.87
C GLY A 174 1.83 -13.11 -3.78
N LEU A 175 1.13 -12.98 -2.64
CA LEU A 175 1.60 -12.21 -1.47
C LEU A 175 3.02 -12.58 -1.03
N ARG A 176 3.43 -13.84 -1.22
CA ARG A 176 4.78 -14.34 -0.90
C ARG A 176 5.90 -13.49 -1.52
N ARG A 177 5.70 -12.99 -2.75
CA ARG A 177 6.65 -12.09 -3.43
C ARG A 177 6.80 -10.76 -2.70
N THR A 178 5.68 -10.18 -2.24
CA THR A 178 5.68 -8.95 -1.44
C THR A 178 6.39 -9.20 -0.10
N THR A 179 6.13 -10.33 0.56
CA THR A 179 6.82 -10.71 1.80
C THR A 179 8.33 -10.87 1.61
N ASP A 180 8.77 -11.45 0.50
CA ASP A 180 10.20 -11.59 0.18
C ASP A 180 10.88 -10.23 -0.07
N VAL A 181 10.19 -9.30 -0.74
CA VAL A 181 10.67 -7.93 -0.91
C VAL A 181 10.80 -7.22 0.45
N ALA A 182 9.79 -7.34 1.31
CA ALA A 182 9.83 -6.80 2.68
C ALA A 182 11.02 -7.36 3.48
N ARG A 183 11.28 -8.68 3.40
CA ARG A 183 12.45 -9.32 4.01
C ARG A 183 13.75 -8.67 3.55
N SER A 184 13.92 -8.50 2.24
CA SER A 184 15.12 -7.88 1.66
C SER A 184 15.32 -6.42 2.12
N LEU A 185 14.23 -5.68 2.33
CA LEU A 185 14.29 -4.32 2.87
C LEU A 185 14.73 -4.32 4.34
N ILE A 186 14.22 -5.26 5.14
CA ILE A 186 14.61 -5.43 6.56
C ILE A 186 16.07 -5.80 6.69
N GLU A 187 16.57 -6.76 5.91
CA GLU A 187 17.97 -7.18 5.96
C GLU A 187 18.93 -6.02 5.67
N ARG A 188 18.61 -5.21 4.64
CA ARG A 188 19.38 -4.00 4.32
C ARG A 188 19.28 -2.95 5.43
N SER A 189 18.07 -2.71 5.96
CA SER A 189 17.86 -1.72 7.03
C SER A 189 18.61 -2.09 8.31
N ARG A 190 18.71 -3.39 8.61
CA ARG A 190 19.50 -3.90 9.74
C ARG A 190 20.99 -3.58 9.56
N ALA A 191 21.52 -3.77 8.35
CA ALA A 191 22.92 -3.47 8.05
C ALA A 191 23.21 -1.96 8.18
N ASP A 192 22.33 -1.12 7.64
CA ASP A 192 22.43 0.34 7.72
C ASP A 192 22.43 0.80 9.20
N LEU A 193 21.43 0.37 9.96
CA LEU A 193 21.26 0.71 11.39
C LEU A 193 22.45 0.23 12.23
N THR A 194 22.97 -0.97 11.98
CA THR A 194 24.15 -1.50 12.68
C THR A 194 25.39 -0.66 12.41
N THR A 195 25.61 -0.32 11.15
CA THR A 195 26.77 0.49 10.73
C THR A 195 26.73 1.87 11.36
N THR A 196 25.59 2.57 11.27
CA THR A 196 25.43 3.91 11.87
C THR A 196 25.57 3.86 13.39
N ALA A 197 25.02 2.83 14.07
CA ALA A 197 25.15 2.69 15.51
C ALA A 197 26.60 2.48 15.98
N VAL A 198 27.41 1.71 15.22
CA VAL A 198 28.84 1.53 15.52
C VAL A 198 29.60 2.84 15.30
N GLN A 199 29.32 3.55 14.21
CA GLN A 199 29.95 4.84 13.90
C GLN A 199 29.62 5.91 14.95
N ASP A 200 28.37 6.01 15.38
CA ASP A 200 27.98 6.98 16.42
C ASP A 200 28.62 6.66 17.77
N ARG A 201 28.71 5.38 18.15
CA ARG A 201 29.44 4.97 19.37
C ARG A 201 30.92 5.35 19.31
N LEU A 202 31.56 5.16 18.16
CA LEU A 202 32.95 5.58 17.96
C LEU A 202 33.09 7.11 18.05
N ARG A 203 32.19 7.86 17.39
CA ARG A 203 32.17 9.32 17.44
C ARG A 203 32.08 9.84 18.88
N ARG A 204 31.15 9.31 19.68
CA ARG A 204 30.99 9.70 21.11
C ARG A 204 32.26 9.46 21.91
N ARG A 205 32.89 8.29 21.77
CA ARG A 205 34.16 7.97 22.44
C ARG A 205 35.30 8.90 22.04
N LEU A 206 35.38 9.28 20.76
CA LEU A 206 36.39 10.23 20.29
C LEU A 206 36.15 11.62 20.89
N SER A 207 34.90 12.09 20.96
CA SER A 207 34.54 13.36 21.61
C SER A 207 34.94 13.36 23.09
N GLU A 208 34.65 12.30 23.84
CA GLU A 208 35.05 12.15 25.25
C GLU A 208 36.58 12.22 25.43
N VAL A 209 37.35 11.62 24.51
CA VAL A 209 38.82 11.68 24.55
C VAL A 209 39.33 13.08 24.24
N VAL A 210 38.75 13.77 23.26
CA VAL A 210 39.14 15.14 22.90
C VAL A 210 38.87 16.12 24.04
N GLU A 211 37.71 16.04 24.69
CA GLU A 211 37.37 16.86 25.86
C GLU A 211 38.41 16.67 26.98
N ARG A 212 38.74 15.42 27.30
CA ARG A 212 39.75 15.09 28.32
C ARG A 212 41.15 15.57 28.01
N LEU A 213 41.50 15.76 26.74
CA LEU A 213 42.80 16.26 26.29
C LEU A 213 42.83 17.81 26.16
N GLY A 214 41.67 18.45 26.03
CA GLY A 214 41.56 19.92 25.98
C GLY A 214 41.50 20.59 27.36
N ASP A 215 41.11 19.85 28.39
CA ASP A 215 41.01 20.31 29.78
C ASP A 215 42.30 20.11 30.61
N GLY A 216 43.41 19.71 29.99
CA GLY A 216 44.72 19.48 30.63
C GLY A 216 45.84 20.29 29.99
#